data_AF-A0A1S8WGY0-F1
#
_entry.id   AF-A0A1S8WGY0-F1
#
_cell.length_a   1.000
_cell.length_b   1.000
_cell.length_c   1.000
_cell.angle_alpha   90.00
_cell.angle_beta   90.00
_cell.angle_gamma   90.00
#
_symmetry.space_group_name_H-M   'P 1'
#
loop_
_entity.id
_entity.type
_entity.pdbx_description
1 polymer ?
#
loop_
_entity_poly.entity_id
_entity_poly.type
_entity_poly.pdbx_seq_one_letter_code
_entity_poly.pdbx_strand_id
1 'polypeptide(L)'
;MRIIHGAGYSDEERRTFIKIVYQNIYMAMFSMTRAMESLKIPYENPDNHFAKLAEKEVRKGHRVFNDERRNCMSRDEAVKTRA
;
A
#
# COMPACT_ATOMS: atom_id res chain seq x y z
N MET A 1 -18.33 10.18 -10.13
CA MET A 1 -18.06 10.07 -8.68
C MET A 1 -19.02 9.07 -8.05
N ARG A 2 -18.53 7.94 -7.52
CA ARG A 2 -19.42 6.89 -6.97
C ARG A 2 -20.04 7.24 -5.61
N ILE A 3 -19.36 8.07 -4.80
CA ILE A 3 -19.82 8.45 -3.46
C ILE A 3 -20.85 9.59 -3.51
N ILE A 4 -20.62 10.61 -4.36
CA ILE A 4 -21.46 11.82 -4.41
C ILE A 4 -22.57 11.71 -5.47
N HIS A 5 -22.35 10.95 -6.54
CA HIS A 5 -23.25 10.88 -7.70
C HIS A 5 -23.52 9.45 -8.18
N GLY A 6 -23.20 8.43 -7.38
CA GLY A 6 -23.41 7.02 -7.74
C GLY A 6 -23.97 6.22 -6.56
N ALA A 7 -24.10 4.91 -6.75
CA ALA A 7 -24.68 4.00 -5.76
C ALA A 7 -23.75 3.66 -4.57
N GLY A 8 -22.62 4.37 -4.40
CA GLY A 8 -21.61 4.01 -3.40
C GLY A 8 -20.86 2.72 -3.71
N TYR A 9 -20.49 1.97 -2.67
CA TYR A 9 -19.73 0.72 -2.72
C TYR A 9 -20.51 -0.41 -2.05
N SER A 10 -20.54 -1.58 -2.69
CA SER A 10 -21.12 -2.78 -2.09
C SER A 10 -20.18 -3.39 -1.03
N ASP A 11 -20.71 -4.29 -0.21
CA ASP A 11 -19.91 -4.95 0.82
C ASP A 11 -18.87 -5.92 0.21
N GLU A 12 -19.13 -6.49 -0.96
CA GLU A 12 -18.16 -7.28 -1.73
C GLU A 12 -16.99 -6.41 -2.19
N GLU A 13 -17.27 -5.20 -2.70
CA GLU A 13 -16.22 -4.26 -3.11
C GLU A 13 -15.38 -3.83 -1.90
N ARG A 14 -16.01 -3.51 -0.78
CA ARG A 14 -15.32 -3.17 0.48
C ARG A 14 -14.39 -4.29 0.95
N ARG A 15 -14.84 -5.55 0.92
CA ARG A 15 -14.02 -6.72 1.25
C ARG A 15 -12.81 -6.85 0.34
N THR A 16 -12.96 -6.50 -0.92
CA THR A 16 -11.87 -6.52 -1.91
C THR A 16 -10.83 -5.43 -1.61
N PHE A 17 -11.25 -4.26 -1.13
CA PHE A 17 -10.34 -3.16 -0.75
C PHE A 17 -9.51 -3.43 0.50
N ILE A 18 -9.92 -4.34 1.40
CA ILE A 18 -9.18 -4.67 2.62
C ILE A 18 -7.70 -4.99 2.32
N LYS A 19 -7.44 -5.77 1.27
CA LYS A 19 -6.07 -6.13 0.86
C LYS A 19 -5.24 -4.90 0.48
N ILE A 20 -5.85 -3.94 -0.22
CA ILE A 20 -5.19 -2.71 -0.66
C ILE A 20 -4.91 -1.79 0.53
N VAL A 21 -5.78 -1.77 1.53
CA VAL A 21 -5.57 -1.02 2.78
C VAL A 21 -4.38 -1.58 3.56
N TYR A 22 -4.29 -2.91 3.74
CA TYR A 22 -3.13 -3.52 4.37
C TYR A 22 -1.83 -3.24 3.60
N GLN A 23 -1.87 -3.31 2.27
CA GLN A 23 -0.75 -2.91 1.43
C GLN A 23 -0.35 -1.45 1.65
N ASN A 24 -1.31 -0.52 1.72
CA ASN A 24 -1.05 0.90 1.95
C ASN A 24 -0.29 1.12 3.26
N ILE A 25 -0.78 0.53 4.35
CA ILE A 25 -0.17 0.65 5.68
C ILE A 25 1.27 0.14 5.63
N TYR A 26 1.46 -1.05 5.08
CA TYR A 26 2.77 -1.68 5.01
C TYR A 26 3.78 -0.86 4.21
N MET A 27 3.38 -0.41 3.02
CA MET A 27 4.24 0.38 2.13
C MET A 27 4.57 1.75 2.74
N ALA A 28 3.61 2.38 3.40
CA ALA A 28 3.83 3.65 4.10
C ALA A 28 4.86 3.47 5.23
N MET A 29 4.70 2.45 6.07
CA MET A 29 5.63 2.15 7.16
C MET A 29 7.05 1.88 6.64
N PHE A 30 7.18 1.06 5.60
CA PHE A 30 8.48 0.80 4.97
C PHE A 30 9.12 2.09 4.43
N SER A 31 8.34 2.92 3.74
CA SER A 31 8.82 4.21 3.20
C SER A 31 9.29 5.15 4.30
N MET A 32 8.55 5.24 5.41
CA MET A 32 8.93 6.06 6.57
C MET A 32 10.22 5.55 7.22
N THR A 33 10.34 4.25 7.43
CA THR A 33 11.54 3.60 7.99
C THR A 33 12.79 3.87 7.16
N ARG A 34 12.67 3.86 5.83
CA ARG A 34 13.78 4.19 4.91
C ARG A 34 14.07 5.70 4.87
N ALA A 35 13.05 6.53 4.97
CA ALA A 35 13.22 7.98 5.06
C ALA A 35 13.98 8.37 6.35
N MET A 36 13.70 7.71 7.48
CA MET A 36 14.44 7.94 8.73
C MET A 36 15.93 7.65 8.61
N GLU A 37 16.35 6.64 7.82
CA GLU A 37 17.77 6.41 7.52
C GLU A 37 18.37 7.55 6.70
N SER A 38 17.63 7.97 5.67
CA SER A 38 18.08 8.99 4.72
C SER A 38 18.24 10.35 5.43
N LEU A 39 17.35 10.64 6.37
CA LEU A 39 17.36 11.86 7.18
C LEU A 39 18.18 11.71 8.47
N LYS A 40 18.75 10.52 8.74
CA LYS A 40 19.52 10.20 9.95
C LYS A 40 18.76 10.47 11.26
N ILE A 41 17.45 10.24 11.26
CA ILE A 41 16.62 10.37 12.46
C ILE A 41 16.76 9.07 13.27
N PRO A 42 17.30 9.12 14.49
CA PRO A 42 17.46 7.93 15.32
C PRO A 42 16.10 7.45 15.83
N TYR A 43 15.98 6.15 16.05
CA TYR A 43 14.83 5.59 16.77
C TYR A 43 14.91 5.97 18.24
N GLU A 44 13.76 6.31 18.83
CA GLU A 44 13.67 6.56 20.27
C GLU A 44 13.95 5.29 21.09
N ASN A 45 13.35 4.16 20.68
CA ASN A 45 13.64 2.85 21.26
C ASN A 45 14.57 2.05 20.34
N PRO A 46 15.77 1.62 20.80
CA PRO A 46 16.70 0.81 20.02
C PRO A 46 16.13 -0.56 19.58
N ASP A 47 15.15 -1.13 20.27
CA ASP A 47 14.51 -2.41 19.89
C ASP A 47 13.81 -2.32 18.53
N ASN A 48 13.25 -1.14 18.21
CA ASN A 48 12.62 -0.87 16.92
C ASN A 48 13.62 -0.86 15.77
N HIS A 49 14.90 -0.60 16.05
CA HIS A 49 15.97 -0.69 15.07
C HIS A 49 16.28 -2.14 14.68
N PHE A 50 16.18 -3.09 15.61
CA PHE A 50 16.40 -4.52 15.34
C PHE A 50 15.22 -5.14 14.59
N ALA A 51 13.98 -4.73 14.91
CA ALA A 51 12.78 -5.15 14.19
C ALA A 51 12.85 -4.82 12.68
N LYS A 52 13.52 -3.73 12.32
CA LYS A 52 13.80 -3.32 10.94
C LYS A 52 14.79 -4.23 10.20
N LEU A 53 15.72 -4.90 10.89
CA LEU A 53 16.69 -5.77 10.21
C LEU A 53 16.03 -7.04 9.61
N ALA A 54 14.87 -7.44 10.14
CA ALA A 54 14.03 -8.50 9.58
C ALA A 54 13.38 -8.13 8.23
N GLU A 55 13.46 -6.87 7.82
CA GLU A 55 12.84 -6.31 6.61
C GLU A 55 13.63 -6.61 5.32
N LYS A 56 14.84 -7.20 5.41
CA LYS A 56 15.69 -7.53 4.24
C LYS A 56 15.05 -8.54 3.26
N GLU A 57 14.13 -9.40 3.71
CA GLU A 57 13.40 -10.34 2.84
C GLU A 57 12.22 -9.69 2.08
N VAL A 58 11.78 -8.50 2.50
CA VAL A 58 10.60 -7.79 1.97
C VAL A 58 10.87 -7.17 0.60
N ARG A 59 12.13 -6.88 0.28
CA ARG A 59 12.54 -6.23 -0.98
C ARG A 59 12.12 -7.01 -2.23
N LYS A 60 11.96 -8.35 -2.13
CA LYS A 60 11.48 -9.18 -3.25
C LYS A 60 9.98 -8.97 -3.53
N GLY A 61 9.16 -8.73 -2.50
CA GLY A 61 7.72 -8.44 -2.65
C GLY A 61 7.44 -7.04 -3.22
N HIS A 62 8.37 -6.10 -3.03
CA HIS A 62 8.20 -4.68 -3.37
C HIS A 62 7.99 -4.38 -4.88
N ARG A 63 8.51 -5.24 -5.78
CA ARG A 63 8.31 -5.08 -7.24
C ARG A 63 6.99 -5.65 -7.73
N VAL A 64 6.65 -6.87 -7.30
CA VAL A 64 5.40 -7.55 -7.68
C VAL A 64 4.18 -6.73 -7.25
N PHE A 65 4.25 -6.08 -6.09
CA PHE A 65 3.12 -5.40 -5.46
C PHE A 65 2.78 -4.03 -6.06
N ASN A 66 3.77 -3.29 -6.56
CA ASN A 66 3.56 -2.04 -7.30
C ASN A 66 3.08 -2.31 -8.73
N ASP A 67 3.47 -3.44 -9.33
CA ASP A 67 2.98 -3.85 -10.64
C ASP A 67 1.51 -4.29 -10.56
N GLU A 68 1.09 -5.01 -9.51
CA GLU A 68 -0.32 -5.33 -9.24
C GLU A 68 -1.19 -4.07 -9.01
N ARG A 69 -0.68 -3.07 -8.28
CA ARG A 69 -1.39 -1.78 -8.13
C ARG A 69 -1.57 -1.05 -9.44
N ARG A 70 -0.53 -1.01 -10.28
CA ARG A 70 -0.59 -0.36 -11.58
C ARG A 70 -1.61 -1.06 -12.49
N ASN A 71 -1.71 -2.38 -12.39
CA ASN A 71 -2.67 -3.20 -13.15
C ASN A 71 -4.11 -3.10 -12.63
N CYS A 72 -4.33 -2.92 -11.32
CA CYS A 72 -5.67 -2.76 -10.74
C CYS A 72 -6.26 -1.38 -11.07
N MET A 73 -5.45 -0.32 -10.96
CA MET A 73 -5.86 1.05 -11.28
C MET A 73 -6.23 1.22 -12.76
N SER A 74 -5.49 0.57 -13.67
CA SER A 74 -5.78 0.59 -15.11
C SER A 74 -6.98 -0.29 -15.51
N ARG A 75 -7.25 -1.39 -14.79
CA ARG A 75 -8.50 -2.17 -14.96
C ARG A 75 -9.73 -1.40 -14.48
N ASP A 76 -9.63 -0.69 -13.36
CA ASP A 76 -10.72 0.14 -12.84
C ASP A 76 -11.00 1.37 -13.73
N GLU A 77 -10.01 1.88 -14.46
CA GLU A 77 -10.20 2.87 -15.54
C GLU A 77 -10.84 2.27 -16.79
N ALA A 78 -10.39 1.09 -17.23
CA ALA A 78 -10.93 0.42 -18.42
C ALA A 78 -12.41 -0.01 -18.27
N VAL A 79 -12.83 -0.38 -17.05
CA VAL A 79 -14.24 -0.68 -16.73
C VAL A 79 -15.09 0.59 -16.77
N LYS A 80 -14.54 1.76 -16.43
CA LYS A 80 -15.26 3.05 -16.48
C LYS A 80 -15.47 3.59 -17.89
N THR A 81 -14.62 3.22 -18.86
CA THR A 81 -14.72 3.68 -20.27
C THR A 81 -15.67 2.85 -21.14
N ARG A 82 -16.28 1.78 -20.60
CA ARG A 82 -17.25 0.92 -21.32
C ARG A 82 -18.72 1.20 -20.96
N ALA A 83 -19.00 2.31 -20.27
CA ALA A 83 -20.34 2.76 -19.92
C ALA A 83 -20.65 4.10 -20.59
#